data_AF-E6QIX4-F1
#
_entry.id   AF-E6QIX4-F1
#
_cell.length_a   1.000
_cell.length_b   1.000
_cell.length_c   1.000
_cell.angle_alpha   90.00
_cell.angle_beta   90.00
_cell.angle_gamma   90.00
#
_symmetry.space_group_name_H-M   'P 1'
#
loop_
_entity.id
_entity.type
_entity.pdbx_description
1 polymer ?
#
loop_
_entity_poly.entity_id
_entity_poly.type
_entity_poly.pdbx_seq_one_letter_code
_entity_poly.pdbx_strand_id
1 'polypeptide(L)'
;MSEFPLLPTKQSSSDPVHPPRETILLATDSIFAPPAPLDPNAPSCENPAVARCTRAYFEAHQKAVDAGKRRFFCNKEAENAFRGAMPPLSGQQNIQDFIACVAQGMLLGAILVADGSRFLYAAQIAAAASRPQPKNDTKTARRKANPAAKS
;
A
#
# COMPACT_ATOMS: atom_id res chain seq x y z
N MET A 1 -4.16 65.96 19.85
CA MET A 1 -3.55 64.62 19.82
C MET A 1 -3.53 64.21 18.35
N SER A 2 -2.74 64.86 17.49
CA SER A 2 -1.26 64.91 17.45
C SER A 2 -0.68 63.61 16.90
N GLU A 3 -0.24 63.69 15.65
CA GLU A 3 0.89 62.99 14.99
C GLU A 3 0.91 61.46 14.89
N PHE A 4 0.69 60.98 13.66
CA PHE A 4 1.33 59.79 13.11
C PHE A 4 2.64 60.22 12.42
N PRO A 5 3.82 59.68 12.79
CA PRO A 5 5.06 60.01 12.11
C PRO A 5 5.28 59.13 10.88
N LEU A 6 5.64 59.79 9.77
CA LEU A 6 6.12 59.24 8.51
C LEU A 6 7.66 59.04 8.56
N LEU A 7 8.12 57.87 8.08
CA LEU A 7 9.40 57.57 7.38
C LEU A 7 10.74 57.63 8.17
N PRO A 8 11.76 56.80 7.85
CA PRO A 8 12.42 56.84 6.54
C PRO A 8 12.85 55.51 5.86
N THR A 9 12.96 55.68 4.55
CA THR A 9 13.71 54.97 3.51
C THR A 9 15.00 54.27 3.92
N LYS A 10 15.16 53.03 3.45
CA LYS A 10 16.43 52.57 2.85
C LYS A 10 16.15 51.88 1.51
N GLN A 11 16.47 52.60 0.45
CA GLN A 11 16.91 52.03 -0.81
C GLN A 11 18.34 51.47 -0.61
N SER A 12 18.62 50.28 -1.11
CA SER A 12 19.97 49.93 -1.59
C SER A 12 19.82 49.04 -2.80
N SER A 13 20.29 49.61 -3.91
CA SER A 13 20.38 49.09 -5.26
C SER A 13 21.46 48.01 -5.42
N SER A 14 21.18 47.02 -6.25
CA SER A 14 22.14 46.50 -7.24
C SER A 14 21.39 45.66 -8.29
N ASP A 15 21.13 46.25 -9.46
CA ASP A 15 20.63 45.67 -10.71
C ASP A 15 21.70 44.77 -11.42
N PRO A 16 21.53 44.22 -12.65
CA PRO A 16 20.36 43.74 -13.43
C PRO A 16 20.60 42.34 -14.12
N VAL A 17 19.65 41.94 -14.99
CA VAL A 17 19.77 41.07 -16.19
C VAL A 17 19.24 39.62 -16.08
N HIS A 18 17.98 39.39 -16.47
CA HIS A 18 17.63 38.58 -17.66
C HIS A 18 16.11 38.72 -18.01
N PRO A 19 15.71 38.50 -19.29
CA PRO A 19 14.50 39.02 -19.92
C PRO A 19 13.31 38.00 -19.87
N PRO A 20 12.15 38.30 -20.48
CA PRO A 20 10.83 37.87 -20.02
C PRO A 20 10.55 36.40 -20.32
N ARG A 21 9.86 35.73 -19.39
CA ARG A 21 9.16 34.47 -19.69
C ARG A 21 7.71 34.61 -19.27
N GLU A 22 6.93 35.01 -20.28
CA GLU A 22 5.61 34.51 -20.61
C GLU A 22 4.78 33.95 -19.46
N THR A 23 3.70 34.66 -19.19
CA THR A 23 2.48 34.17 -18.58
C THR A 23 2.05 32.86 -19.22
N ILE A 24 2.47 31.73 -18.66
CA ILE A 24 1.87 30.45 -18.97
C ILE A 24 0.57 30.36 -18.17
N LEU A 25 -0.52 30.83 -18.80
CA LEU A 25 -1.87 30.33 -18.56
C LEU A 25 -1.88 28.84 -18.91
N LEU A 26 -1.59 27.97 -17.94
CA LEU A 26 -1.97 26.56 -18.05
C LEU A 26 -3.33 26.40 -17.37
N ALA A 27 -4.33 26.31 -18.25
CA ALA A 27 -5.66 25.85 -17.92
C ALA A 27 -5.56 24.53 -17.13
N THR A 28 -5.94 24.55 -15.86
CA THR A 28 -6.32 23.33 -15.14
C THR A 28 -7.74 22.99 -15.56
N ASP A 29 -7.88 22.53 -16.79
CA ASP A 29 -9.12 21.92 -17.26
C ASP A 29 -8.82 20.45 -17.54
N SER A 30 -9.71 19.59 -17.04
CA SER A 30 -9.77 18.17 -17.38
C SER A 30 -8.82 17.20 -16.63
N ILE A 31 -9.07 17.02 -15.32
CA ILE A 31 -8.88 15.71 -14.67
C ILE A 31 -10.26 15.18 -14.26
N PHE A 32 -11.14 14.97 -15.23
CA PHE A 32 -12.21 13.98 -15.07
C PHE A 32 -12.61 13.47 -16.45
N ALA A 33 -11.70 12.72 -17.07
CA ALA A 33 -12.13 11.78 -18.09
C ALA A 33 -13.03 10.74 -17.40
N PRO A 34 -14.20 10.40 -17.97
CA PRO A 34 -14.98 9.27 -17.48
C PRO A 34 -14.09 8.02 -17.49
N PRO A 35 -14.16 7.13 -16.48
CA PRO A 35 -13.34 5.94 -16.48
C PRO A 35 -13.59 5.18 -17.78
N ALA A 36 -12.53 4.95 -18.54
CA ALA A 36 -12.56 4.09 -19.71
C ALA A 36 -13.22 2.75 -19.32
N PRO A 37 -13.94 2.09 -20.25
CA PRO A 37 -14.49 0.77 -20.00
C PRO A 37 -13.38 -0.12 -19.45
N LEU A 38 -13.62 -0.67 -18.26
CA LEU A 38 -12.67 -1.54 -17.57
C LEU A 38 -12.29 -2.68 -18.51
N ASP A 39 -11.06 -2.66 -19.01
CA ASP A 39 -10.50 -3.79 -19.74
C ASP A 39 -10.65 -5.05 -18.85
N PRO A 40 -11.28 -6.13 -19.33
CA PRO A 40 -11.39 -7.37 -18.56
C PRO A 40 -10.02 -8.04 -18.33
N ASN A 41 -8.96 -7.52 -18.94
CA ASN A 41 -7.55 -7.88 -18.73
C ASN A 41 -6.78 -6.88 -17.85
N ALA A 42 -7.45 -5.92 -17.20
CA ALA A 42 -6.82 -5.14 -16.16
C ALA A 42 -6.38 -6.07 -15.00
N PRO A 43 -5.22 -5.86 -14.36
CA PRO A 43 -4.65 -6.73 -13.31
C PRO A 43 -5.50 -6.84 -12.03
N SER A 44 -6.72 -6.30 -12.05
CA SER A 44 -7.78 -6.56 -11.08
C SER A 44 -8.19 -8.05 -11.01
N CYS A 45 -7.80 -8.87 -11.99
CA CYS A 45 -8.05 -10.32 -11.98
C CYS A 45 -6.84 -11.16 -11.49
N GLU A 46 -5.70 -10.56 -11.13
CA GLU A 46 -4.45 -11.30 -10.91
C GLU A 46 -4.36 -12.00 -9.54
N ASN A 47 -5.01 -11.50 -8.49
CA ASN A 47 -4.96 -12.13 -7.17
C ASN A 47 -6.34 -12.64 -6.71
N PRO A 48 -6.58 -13.96 -6.67
CA PRO A 48 -7.87 -14.53 -6.27
C PRO A 48 -8.21 -14.27 -4.80
N ALA A 49 -7.20 -14.10 -3.93
CA ALA A 49 -7.44 -13.75 -2.53
C ALA A 49 -7.96 -12.32 -2.39
N VAL A 50 -7.41 -11.38 -3.16
CA VAL A 50 -7.88 -9.98 -3.18
C VAL A 50 -9.32 -9.91 -3.70
N ALA A 51 -9.63 -10.63 -4.78
CA ALA A 51 -10.99 -10.73 -5.31
C ALA A 51 -11.97 -11.30 -4.27
N ARG A 52 -11.57 -12.35 -3.53
CA ARG A 52 -12.37 -12.93 -2.45
C ARG A 52 -12.63 -11.92 -1.32
N CYS A 53 -11.62 -11.20 -0.86
CA CYS A 53 -11.76 -10.22 0.22
C CYS A 53 -12.64 -9.05 -0.21
N THR A 54 -12.43 -8.56 -1.42
CA THR A 54 -13.19 -7.43 -1.99
C THR A 54 -14.67 -7.81 -2.19
N ARG A 55 -14.95 -9.01 -2.69
CA ARG A 55 -16.31 -9.53 -2.79
C ARG A 55 -16.99 -9.62 -1.42
N ALA A 56 -16.32 -10.16 -0.41
CA ALA A 56 -16.86 -10.26 0.94
C ALA A 56 -17.21 -8.88 1.52
N TYR A 57 -16.38 -7.87 1.28
CA TYR A 57 -16.65 -6.49 1.68
C TYR A 57 -17.93 -5.94 1.05
N PHE A 58 -18.02 -5.98 -0.28
CA PHE A 58 -19.17 -5.39 -0.99
C PHE A 58 -20.47 -6.14 -0.71
N GLU A 59 -20.43 -7.47 -0.62
CA GLU A 59 -21.62 -8.26 -0.26
C GLU A 59 -22.12 -7.93 1.14
N ALA A 60 -21.23 -7.83 2.14
CA ALA A 60 -21.61 -7.48 3.50
C ALA A 60 -22.12 -6.03 3.60
N HIS A 61 -21.49 -5.10 2.87
CA HIS A 61 -21.94 -3.73 2.79
C HIS A 61 -23.36 -3.65 2.19
N GLN A 62 -23.59 -4.31 1.05
CA GLN A 62 -24.90 -4.29 0.39
C GLN A 62 -25.97 -4.92 1.28
N LYS A 63 -25.70 -6.07 1.89
CA LYS A 63 -26.64 -6.69 2.85
C LYS A 63 -26.99 -5.76 4.01
N ALA A 64 -26.02 -4.98 4.51
CA ALA A 64 -26.26 -4.02 5.58
C ALA A 64 -27.10 -2.82 5.12
N VAL A 65 -26.87 -2.34 3.88
CA VAL A 65 -27.68 -1.29 3.25
C VAL A 65 -29.11 -1.76 3.04
N ASP A 66 -29.30 -2.97 2.51
CA ASP A 66 -30.62 -3.57 2.28
C ASP A 66 -31.38 -3.78 3.59
N ALA A 67 -30.66 -4.05 4.69
CA ALA A 67 -31.21 -4.11 6.04
C ALA A 67 -31.50 -2.74 6.67
N GLY A 68 -31.33 -1.63 5.94
CA GLY A 68 -31.59 -0.27 6.42
C GLY A 68 -30.63 0.21 7.51
N LYS A 69 -29.46 -0.42 7.65
CA LYS A 69 -28.47 0.00 8.64
C LYS A 69 -27.89 1.37 8.28
N ARG A 70 -27.50 2.16 9.28
CA ARG A 70 -26.79 3.43 9.05
C ARG A 70 -25.41 3.15 8.45
N ARG A 71 -24.92 4.08 7.63
CA ARG A 71 -23.63 4.00 6.93
C ARG A 71 -22.47 3.50 7.79
N PHE A 72 -22.36 3.97 9.04
CA PHE A 72 -21.33 3.51 9.98
C PHE A 72 -21.37 2.00 10.21
N PHE A 73 -22.56 1.43 10.43
CA PHE A 73 -22.72 -0.01 10.64
C PHE A 73 -22.51 -0.78 9.33
N CYS A 74 -22.92 -0.25 8.17
CA CYS A 74 -22.64 -0.88 6.87
C CYS A 74 -21.13 -1.02 6.63
N ASN A 75 -20.38 0.06 6.86
CA ASN A 75 -18.93 0.04 6.77
C ASN A 75 -18.32 -0.95 7.75
N LYS A 76 -18.82 -1.00 8.99
CA LYS A 76 -18.27 -1.90 10.00
C LYS A 76 -18.46 -3.37 9.67
N GLU A 77 -19.63 -3.74 9.16
CA GLU A 77 -19.90 -5.11 8.70
C GLU A 77 -19.02 -5.48 7.50
N ALA A 78 -18.83 -4.53 6.57
CA ALA A 78 -17.97 -4.72 5.40
C ALA A 78 -16.49 -4.89 5.80
N GLU A 79 -15.98 -4.05 6.70
CA GLU A 79 -14.63 -4.18 7.29
C GLU A 79 -14.44 -5.56 7.94
N ASN A 80 -15.40 -5.99 8.76
CA ASN A 80 -15.33 -7.28 9.44
C ASN A 80 -15.34 -8.45 8.44
N ALA A 81 -16.20 -8.38 7.41
CA ALA A 81 -16.26 -9.39 6.37
C ALA A 81 -14.97 -9.45 5.53
N PHE A 82 -14.39 -8.31 5.19
CA PHE A 82 -13.11 -8.23 4.49
C PHE A 82 -12.01 -8.90 5.32
N ARG A 83 -11.86 -8.50 6.59
CA ARG A 83 -10.85 -9.04 7.50
C ARG A 83 -11.04 -10.55 7.74
N GLY A 84 -12.29 -11.02 7.83
CA GLY A 84 -12.60 -12.44 7.97
C GLY A 84 -12.34 -13.28 6.70
N ALA A 85 -12.32 -12.65 5.53
CA ALA A 85 -12.01 -13.30 4.26
C ALA A 85 -10.50 -13.33 3.93
N MET A 86 -9.68 -12.61 4.69
CA MET A 86 -8.23 -12.55 4.48
C MET A 86 -7.58 -13.93 4.60
N PRO A 87 -6.57 -14.23 3.77
CA PRO A 87 -5.86 -15.50 3.84
C PRO A 87 -5.05 -15.63 5.15
N PRO A 88 -4.82 -16.85 5.65
CA PRO A 88 -4.03 -17.05 6.86
C PRO A 88 -2.53 -16.79 6.61
N LEU A 89 -1.77 -16.39 7.64
CA LEU A 89 -0.31 -16.19 7.55
C LEU A 89 0.50 -17.50 7.56
N SER A 90 -0.04 -18.56 6.95
CA SER A 90 0.56 -19.90 6.93
C SER A 90 0.95 -20.28 5.52
N GLY A 91 2.26 -20.43 5.28
CA GLY A 91 2.80 -20.77 3.97
C GLY A 91 3.10 -19.55 3.10
N GLN A 92 4.10 -19.68 2.23
CA GLN A 92 4.68 -18.56 1.51
C GLN A 92 3.67 -17.84 0.59
N GLN A 93 2.86 -18.60 -0.15
CA GLN A 93 1.86 -18.03 -1.05
C GLN A 93 0.78 -17.25 -0.29
N ASN A 94 0.24 -17.82 0.79
CA ASN A 94 -0.79 -17.15 1.58
C ASN A 94 -0.28 -15.86 2.24
N ILE A 95 1.01 -15.80 2.60
CA ILE A 95 1.61 -14.57 3.13
C ILE A 95 1.67 -13.48 2.05
N GLN A 96 2.03 -13.82 0.81
CA GLN A 96 2.01 -12.86 -0.30
C GLN A 96 0.59 -12.37 -0.59
N ASP A 97 -0.37 -13.30 -0.64
CA ASP A 97 -1.78 -13.00 -0.82
C ASP A 97 -2.33 -12.13 0.33
N PHE A 98 -1.90 -12.39 1.57
CA PHE A 98 -2.27 -11.57 2.73
C PHE A 98 -1.77 -10.14 2.58
N ILE A 99 -0.50 -9.95 2.18
CA ILE A 99 0.07 -8.61 1.96
C ILE A 99 -0.70 -7.87 0.86
N ALA A 100 -1.04 -8.54 -0.24
CA ALA A 100 -1.85 -7.96 -1.32
C ALA A 100 -3.24 -7.54 -0.80
N CYS A 101 -3.90 -8.38 0.00
CA CYS A 101 -5.17 -8.04 0.63
C CYS A 101 -5.05 -6.88 1.63
N VAL A 102 -3.95 -6.77 2.38
CA VAL A 102 -3.72 -5.61 3.28
C VAL A 102 -3.64 -4.32 2.49
N ALA A 103 -2.84 -4.30 1.42
CA ALA A 103 -2.69 -3.14 0.55
C ALA A 103 -4.03 -2.72 -0.06
N GLN A 104 -4.78 -3.69 -0.62
CA GLN A 104 -6.11 -3.41 -1.18
C GLN A 104 -7.10 -2.95 -0.10
N GLY A 105 -7.07 -3.55 1.09
CA GLY A 105 -7.93 -3.19 2.20
C GLY A 105 -7.68 -1.77 2.70
N MET A 106 -6.43 -1.30 2.66
CA MET A 106 -6.09 0.09 2.97
C MET A 106 -6.63 1.07 1.92
N LEU A 107 -6.56 0.71 0.63
CA LEU A 107 -7.13 1.51 -0.46
C LEU A 107 -8.65 1.59 -0.39
N LEU A 108 -9.32 0.50 -0.03
CA LEU A 108 -10.77 0.44 0.15
C LEU A 108 -11.26 1.06 1.47
N GLY A 109 -10.37 1.36 2.41
CA GLY A 109 -10.72 1.79 3.77
C GLY A 109 -11.25 0.65 4.67
N ALA A 110 -11.16 -0.60 4.23
CA ALA A 110 -11.49 -1.78 5.05
C ALA A 110 -10.45 -2.03 6.18
N ILE A 111 -9.23 -1.53 5.99
CA ILE A 111 -8.14 -1.57 6.96
C ILE A 111 -7.66 -0.15 7.21
N LEU A 112 -7.67 0.28 8.47
CA LEU A 112 -7.12 1.58 8.86
C LEU A 112 -5.60 1.56 8.68
N VAL A 113 -5.01 2.68 8.28
CA VAL A 113 -3.55 2.80 8.05
C VAL A 113 -2.74 2.39 9.29
N ALA A 114 -3.24 2.71 10.49
CA ALA A 114 -2.63 2.31 11.76
C ALA A 114 -2.63 0.79 12.00
N ASP A 115 -3.65 0.08 11.52
CA ASP A 115 -3.75 -1.39 11.59
C ASP A 115 -2.90 -2.05 10.48
N GLY A 116 -2.84 -1.41 9.30
CA GLY A 116 -2.11 -1.92 8.14
C GLY A 116 -0.63 -2.18 8.42
N SER A 117 0.05 -1.26 9.12
CA SER A 117 1.45 -1.44 9.52
C SER A 117 1.66 -2.66 10.42
N ARG A 118 0.73 -2.92 11.35
CA ARG A 118 0.76 -4.10 12.23
C ARG A 118 0.57 -5.40 11.45
N PHE A 119 -0.36 -5.41 10.49
CA PHE A 119 -0.58 -6.57 9.63
C PHE A 119 0.63 -6.87 8.75
N LEU A 120 1.25 -5.85 8.14
CA LEU A 120 2.46 -6.03 7.34
C LEU A 120 3.63 -6.52 8.19
N TYR A 121 3.78 -6.03 9.42
CA TYR A 121 4.79 -6.52 10.35
C TYR A 121 4.57 -8.00 10.71
N ALA A 122 3.33 -8.39 11.03
CA ALA A 122 3.01 -9.80 11.29
C ALA A 122 3.33 -10.71 10.09
N ALA A 123 3.02 -10.25 8.87
CA ALA A 123 3.35 -10.96 7.64
C ALA A 123 4.86 -11.12 7.42
N GLN A 124 5.64 -10.08 7.76
CA GLN A 124 7.11 -10.15 7.72
C GLN A 124 7.66 -11.21 8.68
N ILE A 125 7.16 -11.26 9.92
CA ILE A 125 7.56 -12.27 10.90
C ILE A 125 7.21 -13.68 10.41
N ALA A 126 6.01 -13.87 9.86
CA ALA A 126 5.59 -15.14 9.28
C ALA A 126 6.49 -15.57 8.10
N ALA A 127 6.85 -14.64 7.22
CA ALA A 127 7.73 -14.89 6.08
C ALA A 127 9.17 -15.21 6.50
N ALA A 128 9.63 -14.66 7.62
CA ALA A 128 10.94 -15.01 8.18
C ALA A 128 10.92 -16.41 8.79
N ALA A 129 9.84 -16.76 9.50
CA ALA A 129 9.67 -18.08 10.12
C ALA A 129 9.49 -19.22 9.11
N SER A 130 8.93 -18.95 7.93
CA SER A 130 8.71 -19.95 6.87
C SER A 130 9.97 -20.32 6.08
N ARG A 131 11.08 -19.59 6.25
CA ARG A 131 12.32 -19.87 5.51
C ARG A 131 12.94 -21.18 5.99
N PRO A 132 13.20 -22.13 5.07
CA PRO A 132 13.97 -23.32 5.41
C PRO A 132 15.34 -22.91 5.94
N GLN A 133 15.72 -23.42 7.11
CA GLN A 133 17.10 -23.27 7.57
C GLN A 133 18.04 -23.94 6.57
N PRO A 134 19.17 -23.30 6.20
CA PRO A 134 20.15 -23.93 5.33
C PRO A 134 20.60 -25.23 6.00
N LYS A 135 20.33 -26.36 5.34
CA LYS A 135 20.85 -27.65 5.77
C LYS A 135 22.36 -27.55 5.78
N ASN A 136 22.97 -27.54 6.95
CA ASN A 136 24.41 -27.73 7.13
C ASN A 136 24.78 -29.19 6.84
N ASP A 137 24.36 -29.72 5.70
CA ASP A 137 24.74 -31.02 5.22
C ASP A 137 25.86 -30.82 4.20
N THR A 138 27.04 -31.41 4.48
CA THR A 138 28.24 -31.49 3.61
C THR A 138 29.35 -30.42 3.74
N LYS A 139 29.81 -30.10 4.96
CA LYS A 139 31.21 -29.63 5.14
C LYS A 139 32.12 -30.61 5.90
N THR A 140 31.58 -31.65 6.54
CA THR A 140 32.40 -32.63 7.28
C THR A 140 32.71 -33.90 6.48
N ALA A 141 31.98 -34.21 5.40
CA ALA A 141 32.26 -35.38 4.56
C ALA A 141 33.44 -35.17 3.59
N ARG A 142 33.73 -33.94 3.17
CA ARG A 142 34.83 -33.64 2.23
C ARG A 142 36.23 -33.66 2.86
N ARG A 143 36.34 -33.67 4.21
CA ARG A 143 37.64 -33.74 4.91
C ARG A 143 38.14 -35.16 5.17
N LYS A 144 37.31 -36.20 5.01
CA LYS A 144 37.69 -37.61 5.24
C LYS A 144 38.04 -38.41 3.98
N ALA A 145 37.92 -37.82 2.79
CA ALA A 145 38.10 -38.52 1.51
C ALA A 145 39.39 -38.19 0.74
N ASN A 146 40.45 -37.74 1.42
CA ASN A 146 41.77 -37.63 0.79
C ASN A 146 42.83 -38.42 1.58
N PRO A 147 42.99 -39.73 1.34
CA PRO A 147 44.18 -40.45 1.76
C PRO A 147 45.31 -40.02 0.82
N ALA A 148 46.22 -39.20 1.33
CA ALA A 148 47.42 -38.80 0.61
C ALA A 148 48.24 -40.04 0.23
N ALA A 149 48.23 -40.35 -1.06
CA ALA A 149 49.31 -41.07 -1.72
C ALA A 149 50.57 -40.19 -1.71
N LYS A 150 51.68 -40.75 -1.21
CA LYS A 150 53.11 -40.40 -1.44
C LYS A 150 53.91 -41.42 -0.63
N SER A 151 54.43 -42.46 -1.28
CA SER A 151 55.73 -42.57 -1.98
C SER A 151 56.88 -42.87 -1.04
#